data_AF-A0A7J7KAL6-F1
#
_entry.id   AF-A0A7J7KAL6-F1
#
_cell.length_a   1.000
_cell.length_b   1.000
_cell.length_c   1.000
_cell.angle_alpha   90.00
_cell.angle_beta   90.00
_cell.angle_gamma   90.00
#
_symmetry.space_group_name_H-M   'P 1'
#
loop_
_entity.id
_entity.type
_entity.pdbx_description
1 polymer ?
#
loop_
_entity_poly.entity_id
_entity_poly.type
_entity_poly.pdbx_seq_one_letter_code
_entity_poly.pdbx_strand_id
1 'polypeptide(L)'
;MATVKVLYVRGLLPDVTEENIKEKFEPYGKLDRVRKLKDYAFVHFAEREEAMQALNDLNNQKLGNSVMEISLAKPQDKSKDREDNNI
;
A
#
# COMPACT_ATOMS: atom_id res chain seq x y z
N MET A 1 -12.44 -8.89 -13.74
CA MET A 1 -11.12 -8.20 -13.74
C MET A 1 -10.78 -7.86 -12.31
N ALA A 2 -9.64 -8.31 -11.79
CA ALA A 2 -9.30 -8.10 -10.38
C ALA A 2 -8.96 -6.61 -10.12
N THR A 3 -9.76 -5.94 -9.29
CA THR A 3 -9.51 -4.56 -8.85
C THR A 3 -8.53 -4.58 -7.68
N VAL A 4 -7.23 -4.71 -7.99
CA VAL A 4 -6.19 -4.70 -6.96
C VAL A 4 -6.13 -3.30 -6.32
N LYS A 5 -6.45 -3.21 -5.03
CA LYS A 5 -6.37 -2.01 -4.19
C LYS A 5 -5.18 -2.02 -3.23
N VAL A 6 -4.37 -3.08 -3.30
CA VAL A 6 -3.27 -3.30 -2.36
C VAL A 6 -1.96 -3.14 -3.11
N LEU A 7 -1.08 -2.31 -2.57
CA LEU A 7 0.26 -2.08 -3.08
C LEU A 7 1.27 -2.88 -2.27
N TYR A 8 2.21 -3.51 -2.97
CA TYR A 8 3.37 -4.17 -2.42
C TYR A 8 4.57 -3.25 -2.57
N VAL A 9 5.17 -2.85 -1.45
CA VAL A 9 6.31 -1.95 -1.40
C VAL A 9 7.54 -2.76 -0.96
N ARG A 10 8.59 -2.79 -1.78
CA ARG A 10 9.86 -3.47 -1.48
C ARG A 10 11.03 -2.48 -1.46
N GLY A 11 12.14 -2.89 -0.84
CA GLY A 11 13.34 -2.04 -0.75
C GLY A 11 13.27 -1.04 0.39
N LEU A 12 12.47 -1.36 1.42
CA LEU A 12 12.37 -0.54 2.63
C LEU A 12 13.57 -0.79 3.53
N LEU A 13 14.15 0.29 4.05
CA LEU A 13 15.20 0.20 5.07
C LEU A 13 14.60 -0.22 6.43
N PRO A 14 15.41 -0.83 7.32
CA PRO A 14 14.96 -1.21 8.66
C PRO A 14 14.46 -0.02 9.48
N ASP A 15 15.01 1.18 9.25
CA ASP A 15 14.56 2.46 9.84
C ASP A 15 13.16 2.89 9.40
N VAL A 16 12.64 2.36 8.29
CA VAL A 16 11.31 2.74 7.80
C VAL A 16 10.25 2.05 8.63
N THR A 17 9.43 2.85 9.29
CA THR A 17 8.29 2.39 10.10
C THR A 17 7.00 2.40 9.28
N GLU A 18 5.96 1.79 9.83
CA GLU A 18 4.61 1.84 9.26
C GLU A 18 4.06 3.26 9.16
N GLU A 19 4.40 4.12 10.12
CA GLU A 19 4.03 5.55 10.11
C GLU A 19 4.67 6.27 8.93
N ASN A 20 5.97 6.11 8.70
CA ASN A 20 6.64 6.72 7.54
C ASN A 20 5.99 6.32 6.21
N ILE A 21 5.59 5.05 6.08
CA ILE A 21 4.88 4.57 4.89
C ILE A 21 3.49 5.19 4.85
N LYS A 22 2.77 5.20 5.97
CA LYS A 22 1.44 5.80 6.03
C LYS A 22 1.48 7.27 5.60
N GLU A 23 2.33 8.08 6.21
CA GLU A 23 2.49 9.51 5.88
C GLU A 23 2.89 9.75 4.42
N LYS A 24 3.71 8.85 3.84
CA LYS A 24 4.12 8.96 2.44
C LYS A 24 2.98 8.63 1.48
N PHE A 25 2.10 7.69 1.83
CA PHE A 25 1.02 7.21 0.96
C PHE A 25 -0.33 7.92 1.20
N GLU A 26 -0.56 8.48 2.39
CA GLU A 26 -1.75 9.26 2.77
C GLU A 26 -2.06 10.46 1.84
N PRO A 27 -1.10 11.25 1.32
CA PRO A 27 -1.41 12.35 0.40
C PRO A 27 -1.93 11.90 -0.96
N TYR A 28 -1.73 10.63 -1.34
CA TYR A 28 -2.25 10.07 -2.58
C TYR A 28 -3.69 9.58 -2.45
N GLY A 29 -4.11 9.26 -1.22
CA GLY A 29 -5.45 8.78 -0.95
C GLY A 29 -5.59 8.10 0.41
N LYS A 30 -6.81 7.64 0.69
CA LYS A 30 -7.15 7.08 1.99
C LYS A 30 -6.60 5.66 2.15
N LEU A 31 -5.82 5.47 3.21
CA LEU A 31 -5.27 4.18 3.59
C LEU A 31 -6.23 3.44 4.53
N ASP A 32 -6.67 2.25 4.14
CA ASP A 32 -7.47 1.36 4.97
C ASP A 32 -6.58 0.62 5.99
N ARG A 33 -5.41 0.14 5.52
CA ARG A 33 -4.47 -0.61 6.35
C ARG A 33 -3.05 -0.57 5.81
N VAL A 34 -2.09 -0.32 6.67
CA VAL A 34 -0.66 -0.48 6.38
C VAL A 34 -0.14 -1.66 7.18
N ARG A 35 0.68 -2.51 6.56
CA ARG A 35 1.33 -3.63 7.22
C ARG A 35 2.78 -3.74 6.78
N LYS A 36 3.72 -3.40 7.65
CA LYS A 36 5.15 -3.60 7.43
C LYS A 36 5.60 -4.93 8.03
N LEU A 37 6.54 -5.61 7.38
CA LEU A 37 7.07 -6.88 7.85
C LEU A 37 8.58 -6.78 8.12
N LYS A 38 9.38 -6.89 7.07
CA LYS A 38 10.84 -6.77 7.14
C LYS A 38 11.27 -5.63 6.21
N ASP A 39 11.77 -6.00 5.03
CA ASP A 39 12.27 -5.08 4.00
C ASP A 39 11.17 -4.71 2.99
N TYR A 40 9.92 -5.04 3.33
CA TYR A 40 8.74 -4.82 2.51
C TYR A 40 7.49 -4.56 3.35
N ALA A 41 6.50 -3.93 2.72
CA ALA A 41 5.22 -3.59 3.32
C ALA A 41 4.07 -3.75 2.32
N PHE A 42 2.87 -3.90 2.88
CA PHE A 42 1.61 -3.89 2.14
C PHE A 42 0.78 -2.67 2.54
N VAL A 43 0.33 -1.93 1.54
CA VAL A 43 -0.48 -0.72 1.72
C VAL A 43 -1.83 -0.97 1.07
N HIS A 44 -2.88 -1.03 1.88
CA HIS A 44 -4.26 -1.16 1.46
C HIS A 44 -4.86 0.23 1.30
N PHE A 45 -5.26 0.56 0.08
CA PHE A 45 -6.01 1.77 -0.23
C PHE A 45 -7.52 1.52 -0.16
N ALA A 46 -8.27 2.58 0.11
CA ALA A 46 -9.72 2.58 0.01
C ALA A 46 -10.15 2.43 -1.47
N GLU A 47 -9.53 3.22 -2.36
CA GLU A 47 -9.84 3.22 -3.78
C GLU A 47 -8.69 2.71 -4.67
N ARG A 48 -9.09 2.17 -5.83
CA ARG A 48 -8.12 1.67 -6.83
C ARG A 48 -7.35 2.82 -7.48
N GLU A 49 -8.00 3.94 -7.73
CA GLU A 49 -7.40 5.10 -8.40
C GLU A 49 -6.27 5.68 -7.55
N GLU A 50 -6.50 5.83 -6.24
CA GLU A 50 -5.49 6.24 -5.24
C GLU A 50 -4.29 5.29 -5.25
N ALA A 51 -4.53 3.97 -5.26
CA ALA A 51 -3.48 2.97 -5.32
C ALA A 51 -2.64 3.08 -6.61
N MET A 52 -3.28 3.30 -7.75
CA MET A 52 -2.59 3.47 -9.04
C MET A 52 -1.76 4.74 -9.07
N GLN A 53 -2.29 5.84 -8.52
CA GLN A 53 -1.59 7.13 -8.46
C GLN A 53 -0.36 7.04 -7.55
N ALA A 54 -0.53 6.50 -6.34
CA ALA A 54 0.58 6.25 -5.41
C ALA A 54 1.63 5.32 -6.03
N LEU A 55 1.21 4.26 -6.71
CA LEU A 55 2.13 3.37 -7.43
C LEU A 55 2.92 4.16 -8.48
N ASN A 56 2.28 4.94 -9.34
CA ASN A 56 2.99 5.63 -10.40
C ASN A 56 3.99 6.68 -9.88
N ASP A 57 3.63 7.40 -8.83
CA ASP A 57 4.42 8.53 -8.33
C ASP A 57 5.50 8.13 -7.31
N LEU A 58 5.26 7.07 -6.52
CA LEU A 58 6.20 6.59 -5.52
C LEU A 58 7.05 5.40 -6.00
N ASN A 59 6.68 4.74 -7.09
CA ASN A 59 7.48 3.64 -7.63
C ASN A 59 8.85 4.14 -8.10
N ASN A 60 9.91 3.46 -7.67
CA ASN A 60 11.31 3.86 -7.89
C ASN A 60 11.71 5.19 -7.24
N GLN A 61 10.97 5.66 -6.23
CA GLN A 61 11.46 6.77 -5.40
C GLN A 61 12.57 6.32 -4.46
N LYS A 62 13.52 7.23 -4.23
CA LYS A 62 14.50 7.10 -3.15
C LYS A 62 13.84 7.43 -1.81
N LEU A 63 13.88 6.48 -0.87
CA LEU A 63 13.56 6.70 0.54
C LEU A 63 14.84 6.56 1.35
N GLY A 64 15.42 7.69 1.74
CA GLY A 64 16.75 7.73 2.33
C GLY A 64 17.81 7.24 1.32
N ASN A 65 18.55 6.20 1.70
CA ASN A 65 19.59 5.59 0.87
C ASN A 65 19.13 4.37 0.06
N SER A 66 17.85 3.99 0.13
CA SER A 66 17.31 2.85 -0.62
C SER A 66 16.27 3.30 -1.65
N VAL A 67 16.17 2.56 -2.75
CA VAL A 67 15.13 2.78 -3.76
C VAL A 67 13.96 1.88 -3.41
N MET A 68 12.80 2.50 -3.18
CA MET A 68 11.56 1.76 -2.96
C MET A 68 10.94 1.41 -4.31
N GLU A 69 10.54 0.16 -4.45
CA GLU A 69 9.79 -0.28 -5.61
C GLU A 69 8.38 -0.68 -5.19
N ILE A 70 7.40 -0.23 -5.98
CA ILE A 70 5.99 -0.44 -5.69
C ILE A 70 5.40 -1.24 -6.84
N SER A 71 4.71 -2.31 -6.49
CA SER A 71 4.01 -3.18 -7.43
C SER A 71 2.60 -3.45 -6.95
N LEU A 72 1.72 -3.81 -7.87
CA LEU A 72 0.38 -4.30 -7.53
C LEU A 72 0.54 -5.60 -6.72
N ALA A 73 0.03 -5.63 -5.49
CA ALA A 73 0.02 -6.85 -4.72
C ALA A 73 -0.89 -7.88 -5.39
N LYS A 74 -0.67 -9.16 -5.09
CA LYS A 74 -1.58 -10.18 -5.58
C LYS A 74 -3.00 -9.84 -5.10
N PRO A 75 -4.02 -9.92 -5.98
CA PRO A 75 -5.40 -9.74 -5.56
C PRO A 75 -5.67 -10.73 -4.44
N GLN A 76 -5.79 -10.22 -3.23
CA GLN A 76 -6.27 -11.03 -2.14
C GLN A 76 -7.75 -11.16 -2.42
N ASP A 77 -8.17 -12.37 -2.80
CA ASP A 77 -9.57 -12.74 -2.97
C ASP A 77 -10.25 -12.61 -1.59
N LYS A 78 -10.53 -11.37 -1.19
CA LYS A 78 -11.41 -11.07 -0.06
C LYS A 78 -12.82 -11.00 -0.60
N SER A 79 -13.25 -12.13 -1.15
CA SER A 79 -14.62 -12.58 -0.95
C SER A 79 -14.76 -12.84 0.56
N LYS A 80 -15.30 -11.86 1.32
CA LYS A 80 -15.73 -11.86 2.75
C LYS A 80 -15.07 -10.76 3.62
N ASP A 81 -15.91 -10.16 4.47
CA ASP A 81 -15.75 -9.00 5.38
C ASP A 81 -15.70 -7.62 4.69
N ARG A 82 -16.76 -6.80 4.64
CA ARG A 82 -17.85 -6.60 5.60
C ARG A 82 -19.23 -6.80 4.97
N GLU A 83 -19.96 -7.78 5.49
CA GLU A 83 -21.39 -7.60 5.66
C GLU A 83 -21.55 -6.78 6.95
N ASP A 84 -21.60 -5.45 6.82
CA ASP A 84 -22.19 -4.62 7.86
C ASP A 84 -23.68 -5.00 7.89
N ASN A 85 -23.98 -6.07 8.63
CA ASN A 85 -25.32 -6.62 8.77
C ASN A 85 -26.18 -5.55 9.44
N ASN A 86 -27.14 -5.05 8.67
CA ASN A 86 -28.19 -4.11 9.00
C ASN A 86 -29.19 -4.74 10.00
N ILE A 87 -29.32 -4.18 11.21
CA ILE A 87 -30.59 -3.94 11.95
C ILE A 87 -30.33 -3.25 13.29
#